data_AF-A0A520K481-F1
#
_entry.id   AF-A0A520K481-F1
#
_cell.length_a   1.000
_cell.length_b   1.000
_cell.length_c   1.000
_cell.angle_alpha   90.00
_cell.angle_beta   90.00
_cell.angle_gamma   90.00
#
_symmetry.space_group_name_H-M   'P 1'
#
loop_
_entity.id
_entity.type
_entity.pdbx_description
1 polymer ?
#
loop_
_entity_poly.entity_id
_entity_poly.type
_entity_poly.pdbx_seq_one_letter_code
_entity_poly.pdbx_strand_id
1 'polypeptide(L)'
;MKARSLAFPEGILKTVLGRGYQIHPEALRLLEAQSEEKVREVLDSFSERYPDAIVIEAQQIEALLEPPPVEQAPETTEFKTTLIGEITQMYDGSGLIQRCPKCDRWIIDNFCMVHSDVEGVWDLRIKARFDNGQERYTLIFKKEVTEKIARLTLAEAKLLGEAATLERIGHAVLGKRFEIGGDKLKSGNNFLVKAIREVK
;
A
#
# COMPACT_ATOMS: atom_id res chain seq x y z
N MET A 1 8.61 -22.12 -38.72
CA MET A 1 9.24 -23.33 -38.14
C MET A 1 9.55 -23.04 -36.68
N LYS A 2 8.99 -23.82 -35.74
CA LYS A 2 9.12 -23.61 -34.29
C LYS A 2 10.55 -23.97 -33.84
N ALA A 3 11.30 -23.02 -33.32
CA ALA A 3 12.43 -23.31 -32.44
C ALA A 3 11.86 -23.58 -31.04
N ARG A 4 11.56 -24.85 -30.78
CA ARG A 4 11.29 -25.37 -29.43
C ARG A 4 12.65 -25.70 -28.81
N SER A 5 13.10 -24.92 -27.83
CA SER A 5 14.14 -25.36 -26.90
C SER A 5 14.17 -24.47 -25.66
N LEU A 6 13.43 -24.84 -24.62
CA LEU A 6 13.72 -24.41 -23.26
C LEU A 6 13.50 -25.57 -22.27
N ALA A 7 14.14 -26.70 -22.53
CA ALA A 7 14.38 -27.69 -21.48
C ALA A 7 15.87 -28.04 -21.50
N PHE A 8 16.52 -27.83 -20.35
CA PHE A 8 17.94 -27.99 -19.97
C PHE A 8 18.72 -26.67 -19.70
N PRO A 9 19.65 -26.67 -18.73
CA PRO A 9 20.41 -25.52 -18.24
C PRO A 9 20.97 -24.61 -19.34
N GLU A 10 21.37 -25.22 -20.46
CA GLU A 10 21.96 -24.54 -21.61
C GLU A 10 21.02 -23.52 -22.26
N GLY A 11 19.70 -23.72 -22.22
CA GLY A 11 18.73 -22.82 -22.84
C GLY A 11 18.60 -21.48 -22.10
N ILE A 12 18.52 -21.54 -20.77
CA ILE A 12 18.44 -20.35 -19.91
C ILE A 12 19.77 -19.61 -19.95
N LEU A 13 20.89 -20.33 -19.76
CA LEU A 13 22.24 -19.77 -19.85
C LEU A 13 22.50 -19.08 -21.19
N LYS A 14 22.16 -19.73 -22.31
CA LYS A 14 22.32 -19.14 -23.65
C LYS A 14 21.48 -17.88 -23.84
N THR A 15 20.27 -17.84 -23.28
CA THR A 15 19.40 -16.67 -23.35
C THR A 15 19.96 -15.51 -22.54
N VAL A 16 20.40 -15.78 -21.31
CA VAL A 16 20.96 -14.79 -20.39
C VAL A 16 22.26 -14.21 -20.94
N LEU A 17 23.19 -15.07 -21.36
CA LEU A 17 24.44 -14.66 -21.99
C LEU A 17 24.21 -13.93 -23.32
N GLY A 18 23.20 -14.34 -24.09
CA GLY A 18 22.79 -13.68 -25.33
C GLY A 18 22.23 -12.26 -25.12
N ARG A 19 21.74 -11.95 -23.91
CA ARG A 19 21.32 -10.60 -23.49
C ARG A 19 22.46 -9.78 -22.87
N GLY A 20 23.68 -10.34 -22.79
CA GLY A 20 24.86 -9.66 -22.27
C GLY A 20 25.03 -9.75 -20.75
N TYR A 21 24.21 -10.54 -20.06
CA TYR A 21 24.32 -10.73 -18.62
C TYR A 21 25.17 -11.95 -18.27
N GLN A 22 25.94 -11.85 -17.20
CA GLN A 22 26.42 -13.00 -16.45
C GLN A 22 25.33 -13.43 -15.46
N ILE A 23 25.39 -14.67 -14.97
CA ILE A 23 24.43 -15.15 -13.97
C ILE A 23 25.14 -15.94 -12.88
N HIS A 24 24.81 -15.60 -11.64
CA HIS A 24 25.30 -16.33 -10.49
C HIS A 24 24.72 -17.76 -10.49
N PRO A 25 25.49 -18.80 -10.14
CA PRO A 25 25.00 -20.19 -10.17
C PRO A 25 23.70 -20.40 -9.37
N GLU A 26 23.52 -19.68 -8.28
CA GLU A 26 22.30 -19.75 -7.46
C GLU A 26 21.10 -19.08 -8.14
N ALA A 27 21.30 -17.96 -8.83
CA ALA A 27 20.26 -17.31 -9.64
C ALA A 27 19.81 -18.21 -10.80
N LEU A 28 20.76 -18.95 -11.41
CA LEU A 28 20.45 -19.92 -12.45
C LEU A 28 19.54 -21.03 -11.93
N ARG A 29 19.86 -21.60 -10.75
CA ARG A 29 19.01 -22.64 -10.12
C ARG A 29 17.60 -22.14 -9.85
N LEU A 30 17.46 -20.90 -9.40
CA LEU A 30 16.16 -20.28 -9.15
C LEU A 30 15.34 -20.16 -10.45
N LEU A 31 15.96 -19.81 -11.57
CA LEU A 31 15.28 -19.77 -12.88
C LEU A 31 14.95 -21.19 -13.39
N GLU A 32 15.86 -22.14 -13.22
CA GLU A 32 15.65 -23.54 -13.62
C GLU A 32 14.49 -24.21 -12.88
N ALA A 33 14.17 -23.74 -11.67
CA ALA A 33 13.04 -24.23 -10.89
C ALA A 33 11.66 -23.72 -11.36
N GLN A 34 11.61 -22.84 -12.37
CA GLN A 34 10.40 -22.16 -12.82
C GLN A 34 9.95 -22.65 -14.20
N SER A 35 8.71 -22.36 -14.57
CA SER A 35 8.22 -22.67 -15.92
C SER A 35 8.89 -21.79 -16.98
N GLU A 36 8.97 -22.27 -18.23
CA GLU A 36 9.57 -21.52 -19.34
C GLU A 36 8.94 -20.12 -19.50
N GLU A 37 7.62 -20.02 -19.33
CA GLU A 37 6.90 -18.75 -19.40
C GLU A 37 7.32 -17.78 -18.29
N LYS A 38 7.50 -18.30 -17.07
CA LYS A 38 7.89 -17.50 -15.91
C LYS A 38 9.33 -17.02 -16.01
N VAL A 39 10.24 -17.87 -16.47
CA VAL A 39 11.63 -17.50 -16.73
C VAL A 39 11.69 -16.37 -17.77
N ARG A 40 10.89 -16.46 -18.84
CA ARG A 40 10.84 -15.42 -19.86
C ARG A 40 10.34 -14.09 -19.30
N GLU A 41 9.24 -14.12 -18.53
CA GLU A 41 8.69 -12.94 -17.85
C GLU A 41 9.75 -12.29 -16.94
N VAL A 42 10.41 -13.07 -16.10
CA VAL A 42 11.44 -12.58 -15.17
C VAL A 42 12.60 -11.94 -15.93
N LEU A 43 13.09 -12.57 -16.99
CA LEU A 43 14.21 -12.03 -17.77
C LEU A 43 13.82 -10.76 -18.55
N ASP A 44 12.58 -10.65 -19.03
CA ASP A 44 12.07 -9.45 -19.70
C ASP A 44 11.93 -8.29 -18.69
N SER A 45 11.35 -8.56 -17.51
CA SER A 45 11.25 -7.57 -16.43
C SER A 45 12.60 -7.21 -15.80
N PHE A 46 13.58 -8.12 -15.83
CA PHE A 46 14.91 -7.87 -15.27
C PHE A 46 15.59 -6.69 -15.96
N SER A 47 15.56 -6.63 -17.30
CA SER A 47 16.14 -5.52 -18.06
C SER A 47 15.50 -4.17 -17.78
N GLU A 48 14.20 -4.16 -17.47
CA GLU A 48 13.48 -2.92 -17.12
C GLU A 48 13.80 -2.47 -15.69
N ARG A 49 13.90 -3.42 -14.76
CA ARG A 49 14.07 -3.14 -13.32
C ARG A 49 15.53 -2.92 -12.92
N TYR A 50 16.47 -3.50 -13.66
CA TYR A 50 17.90 -3.45 -13.37
C TYR A 50 18.71 -3.12 -14.65
N PRO A 51 18.52 -1.93 -15.25
CA PRO A 51 19.13 -1.57 -16.53
C PRO A 51 20.66 -1.53 -16.51
N ASP A 52 21.27 -1.29 -15.34
CA ASP A 52 22.72 -1.20 -15.16
C ASP A 52 23.36 -2.49 -14.65
N ALA A 53 22.59 -3.57 -14.46
CA ALA A 53 23.11 -4.82 -13.94
C ALA A 53 23.87 -5.61 -15.02
N ILE A 54 25.09 -6.04 -14.70
CA ILE A 54 25.90 -6.90 -15.58
C ILE A 54 25.80 -8.38 -15.15
N VAL A 55 25.54 -8.62 -13.86
CA VAL A 55 25.40 -9.95 -13.26
C VAL A 55 24.00 -10.09 -12.68
N ILE A 56 23.33 -11.19 -13.00
CA ILE A 56 22.07 -11.60 -12.39
C ILE A 56 22.38 -12.36 -11.09
N GLU A 57 22.03 -11.73 -9.97
CA GLU A 57 22.19 -12.28 -8.63
C GLU A 57 20.91 -12.97 -8.13
N ALA A 58 21.07 -13.91 -7.19
CA ALA A 58 19.95 -14.71 -6.69
C ALA A 58 18.85 -13.84 -6.07
N GLN A 59 19.24 -12.84 -5.28
CA GLN A 59 18.32 -11.89 -4.63
C GLN A 59 17.47 -11.09 -5.63
N GLN A 60 18.00 -10.81 -6.82
CA GLN A 60 17.26 -10.08 -7.85
C GLN A 60 16.23 -10.98 -8.53
N ILE A 61 16.57 -12.25 -8.74
CA ILE A 61 15.65 -13.27 -9.24
C ILE A 61 14.56 -13.54 -8.21
N GLU A 62 14.91 -13.68 -6.93
CA GLU A 62 13.94 -13.76 -5.83
C GLU A 62 12.98 -12.58 -5.85
N ALA A 63 13.47 -11.34 -5.93
CA ALA A 63 12.62 -10.14 -5.97
C ALA A 63 11.73 -9.99 -7.22
N LEU A 64 11.99 -10.78 -8.29
CA LEU A 64 11.20 -10.82 -9.52
C LEU A 64 10.30 -12.06 -9.60
N LEU A 65 10.67 -13.14 -8.91
CA LEU A 65 9.85 -14.35 -8.75
C LEU A 65 8.84 -14.21 -7.63
N GLU A 66 9.22 -13.52 -6.57
CA GLU A 66 8.29 -12.90 -5.66
C GLU A 66 7.39 -12.03 -6.53
N PRO A 67 6.07 -12.27 -6.52
CA PRO A 67 5.18 -11.34 -7.18
C PRO A 67 5.54 -9.94 -6.63
N PRO A 68 5.43 -8.86 -7.43
CA PRO A 68 5.32 -7.53 -6.81
C PRO A 68 4.29 -7.64 -5.68
N PRO A 69 4.29 -6.79 -4.65
CA PRO A 69 3.13 -6.72 -3.77
C PRO A 69 1.93 -6.36 -4.65
N VAL A 70 1.28 -7.38 -5.20
CA VAL A 70 -0.03 -7.30 -5.77
C VAL A 70 -0.81 -7.14 -4.49
N GLU A 71 -1.24 -5.92 -4.20
CA GLU A 71 -2.46 -5.74 -3.42
C GLU A 71 -3.57 -6.40 -4.26
N GLN A 72 -3.60 -7.73 -4.19
CA GLN A 72 -4.70 -8.57 -4.59
C GLN A 72 -5.88 -8.10 -3.76
N ALA A 73 -7.03 -8.01 -4.42
CA ALA A 73 -8.31 -7.76 -3.79
C ALA A 73 -8.34 -8.46 -2.43
N PRO A 74 -8.73 -7.75 -1.35
CA PRO A 74 -8.59 -8.29 -0.01
C PRO A 74 -9.26 -9.66 0.01
N GLU A 75 -8.48 -10.68 0.35
CA GLU A 75 -9.00 -11.86 1.02
C GLU A 75 -10.03 -11.35 2.01
N THR A 76 -11.25 -11.85 1.92
CA THR A 76 -12.35 -11.50 2.81
C THR A 76 -11.93 -11.86 4.23
N THR A 77 -11.20 -10.94 4.86
CA THR A 77 -11.04 -10.90 6.30
C THR A 77 -12.46 -10.66 6.78
N GLU A 78 -13.07 -11.66 7.40
CA GLU A 78 -14.42 -11.51 7.96
C GLU A 78 -14.36 -10.41 9.02
N PHE A 79 -14.72 -9.19 8.61
CA PHE A 79 -14.83 -8.08 9.54
C PHE A 79 -16.10 -8.28 10.35
N LYS A 80 -16.02 -7.96 11.64
CA LYS A 80 -17.15 -8.05 12.57
C LYS A 80 -18.37 -7.27 12.07
N THR A 81 -18.15 -6.22 11.28
CA THR A 81 -19.21 -5.44 10.63
C THR A 81 -18.71 -4.91 9.30
N THR A 82 -19.54 -5.03 8.27
CA THR A 82 -19.30 -4.47 6.94
C THR A 82 -20.42 -3.48 6.61
N LEU A 83 -20.07 -2.30 6.09
CA LEU A 83 -21.02 -1.25 5.70
C LEU A 83 -20.73 -0.80 4.28
N ILE A 84 -21.77 -0.46 3.52
CA ILE A 84 -21.64 0.10 2.17
C ILE A 84 -22.30 1.48 2.15
N GLY A 85 -21.62 2.49 1.63
CA GLY A 85 -22.07 3.86 1.72
C GLY A 85 -21.11 4.84 1.06
N GLU A 86 -21.33 6.13 1.27
CA GLU A 86 -20.54 7.22 0.68
C GLU A 86 -19.80 8.01 1.77
N ILE A 87 -18.57 8.42 1.48
CA ILE A 87 -17.85 9.38 2.33
C ILE A 87 -18.23 10.81 1.90
N THR A 88 -19.01 11.50 2.73
CA THR A 88 -19.64 12.78 2.39
C THR A 88 -18.89 14.01 2.93
N GLN A 89 -18.03 13.84 3.94
CA GLN A 89 -17.29 14.94 4.55
C GLN A 89 -16.00 14.42 5.20
N MET A 90 -14.95 15.26 5.21
CA MET A 90 -13.76 15.06 6.04
C MET A 90 -13.77 16.04 7.21
N TYR A 91 -13.32 15.57 8.38
CA TYR A 91 -13.23 16.37 9.58
C TYR A 91 -11.83 16.96 9.77
N ASP A 92 -11.78 18.06 10.51
CA ASP A 92 -10.54 18.64 11.01
C ASP A 92 -9.73 17.60 11.81
N GLY A 93 -8.40 17.70 11.67
CA GLY A 93 -7.47 16.72 12.20
C GLY A 93 -7.42 15.42 11.37
N SER A 94 -7.90 15.43 10.12
CA SER A 94 -7.58 14.42 9.11
C SER A 94 -6.34 14.85 8.31
N GLY A 95 -5.69 13.90 7.65
CA GLY A 95 -4.47 14.12 6.90
C GLY A 95 -3.22 13.83 7.72
N LEU A 96 -2.13 14.49 7.34
CA LEU A 96 -0.91 14.52 8.13
C LEU A 96 -1.16 15.45 9.32
N ILE A 97 -0.98 14.95 10.53
CA ILE A 97 -1.19 15.71 11.77
C ILE A 97 -0.09 15.43 12.79
N GLN A 98 -0.01 16.27 13.81
CA GLN A 98 0.78 15.99 15.01
C GLN A 98 -0.10 15.52 16.16
N ARG A 99 0.43 14.61 16.98
CA ARG A 99 -0.24 14.10 18.17
C ARG A 99 0.65 14.24 19.39
N CYS A 100 0.02 14.47 20.53
CA CYS A 100 0.72 14.47 21.80
C CYS A 100 1.19 13.05 22.13
N PRO A 101 2.50 12.82 22.39
CA PRO A 101 3.01 11.48 22.71
C PRO A 101 2.50 10.93 24.06
N LYS A 102 1.89 11.77 24.90
CA LYS A 102 1.41 11.41 26.24
C LYS A 102 -0.08 11.08 26.30
N CYS A 103 -0.92 11.73 25.49
CA CYS A 103 -2.38 11.51 25.51
C CYS A 103 -3.01 11.33 24.14
N ASP A 104 -2.21 11.24 23.08
CA ASP A 104 -2.68 10.89 21.74
C ASP A 104 -3.67 11.90 21.11
N ARG A 105 -3.87 13.07 21.74
CA ARG A 105 -4.70 14.15 21.20
C ARG A 105 -4.00 14.82 20.02
N TRP A 106 -4.80 15.25 19.06
CA TRP A 106 -4.34 16.14 17.99
C TRP A 106 -3.80 17.44 18.61
N ILE A 107 -2.64 17.87 18.14
CA ILE A 107 -1.97 19.10 18.55
C ILE A 107 -1.58 19.92 17.33
N ILE A 108 -1.30 21.20 17.56
CA ILE A 108 -0.81 22.15 16.57
C ILE A 108 0.42 22.81 17.21
N ASP A 109 1.47 23.04 16.42
CA ASP A 109 2.69 23.73 16.83
C ASP A 109 3.28 23.20 18.15
N ASN A 110 3.36 21.86 18.28
CA ASN A 110 3.92 21.21 19.48
C ASN A 110 3.20 21.54 20.80
N PHE A 111 1.95 22.02 20.75
CA PHE A 111 1.20 22.42 21.93
C PHE A 111 0.00 21.49 22.21
N CYS A 112 0.04 20.80 23.35
CA CYS A 112 -1.06 19.99 23.86
C CYS A 112 -1.87 20.75 24.92
N MET A 113 -3.19 20.85 24.76
CA MET A 113 -4.06 21.46 25.77
C MET A 113 -4.02 20.82 27.17
N VAL A 114 -3.52 19.59 27.29
CA VAL A 114 -3.45 18.86 28.58
C VAL A 114 -2.03 18.86 29.16
N HIS A 115 -1.02 18.82 28.30
CA HIS A 115 0.38 18.61 28.69
C HIS A 115 1.30 19.77 28.31
N SER A 116 0.72 20.88 27.83
CA SER A 116 1.42 22.07 27.33
C SER A 116 2.41 21.70 26.22
N ASP A 117 3.62 22.26 26.26
CA ASP A 117 4.67 22.02 25.27
C ASP A 117 5.11 20.55 25.25
N VAL A 118 5.06 19.95 24.07
CA VAL A 118 5.43 18.56 23.81
C VAL A 118 6.08 18.44 22.44
N GLU A 119 6.99 17.49 22.27
CA GLU A 119 7.45 17.13 20.93
C GLU A 119 6.39 16.25 20.23
N GLY A 120 5.70 16.84 19.26
CA GLY A 120 4.63 16.19 18.52
C GLY A 120 5.12 15.00 17.71
N VAL A 121 4.38 13.91 17.78
CA VAL A 121 4.61 12.76 16.89
C VAL A 121 3.69 12.87 15.68
N TRP A 122 4.27 12.75 14.49
CA TRP A 122 3.53 12.78 13.24
C TRP A 122 2.70 11.51 13.06
N ASP A 123 1.44 11.70 12.68
CA ASP A 123 0.47 10.64 12.38
C ASP A 123 -0.21 10.96 11.05
N LEU A 124 -0.66 9.91 10.35
CA LEU A 124 -1.42 10.02 9.12
C LEU A 124 -2.76 9.33 9.36
N ARG A 125 -3.86 10.07 9.30
CA ARG A 125 -5.18 9.50 9.62
C ARG A 125 -6.30 10.16 8.86
N ILE A 126 -7.42 9.47 8.72
CA ILE A 126 -8.65 10.05 8.18
C ILE A 126 -9.73 9.99 9.26
N LYS A 127 -10.40 11.11 9.48
CA LYS A 127 -11.66 11.17 10.20
C LYS A 127 -12.71 11.71 9.24
N ALA A 128 -13.71 10.91 8.89
CA ALA A 128 -14.67 11.28 7.85
C ALA A 128 -16.11 10.93 8.23
N ARG A 129 -17.06 11.63 7.65
CA ARG A 129 -18.48 11.29 7.69
C ARG A 129 -18.76 10.26 6.61
N PHE A 130 -19.50 9.23 6.98
CA PHE A 130 -19.98 8.19 6.06
C PHE A 130 -21.48 8.01 6.20
N ASP A 131 -22.17 7.91 5.07
CA ASP A 131 -23.62 7.73 5.00
C ASP A 131 -23.92 6.43 4.25
N ASN A 132 -24.55 5.47 4.92
CA ASN A 132 -24.93 4.19 4.31
C ASN A 132 -26.40 4.18 3.83
N GLY A 133 -27.07 5.34 3.83
CA GLY A 133 -28.47 5.50 3.48
C GLY A 133 -29.46 5.20 4.62
N GLN A 134 -29.01 4.61 5.73
CA GLN A 134 -29.82 4.35 6.93
C GLN A 134 -29.34 5.15 8.14
N GLU A 135 -28.04 5.19 8.34
CA GLU A 135 -27.37 5.82 9.46
C GLU A 135 -26.09 6.53 8.99
N ARG A 136 -25.70 7.53 9.79
CA ARG A 136 -24.44 8.26 9.59
C ARG A 136 -23.39 7.81 10.59
N TYR A 137 -22.23 7.45 10.06
CA TYR A 137 -21.06 7.02 10.80
C TYR A 137 -19.96 8.07 10.75
N THR A 138 -19.15 8.12 11.80
CA THR A 138 -17.86 8.82 11.78
C THR A 138 -16.78 7.76 11.64
N LEU A 139 -16.21 7.68 10.46
CA LEU A 139 -15.13 6.75 10.16
C LEU A 139 -13.82 7.27 10.73
N ILE A 140 -13.02 6.36 11.25
CA ILE A 140 -11.65 6.61 11.72
C ILE A 140 -10.74 5.61 11.00
N PHE A 141 -9.83 6.14 10.20
CA PHE A 141 -8.79 5.37 9.52
C PHE A 141 -7.48 5.66 10.24
N LYS A 142 -6.79 4.61 10.68
CA LYS A 142 -5.41 4.73 11.18
C LYS A 142 -4.44 4.86 10.02
N LYS A 143 -3.16 5.07 10.35
CA LYS A 143 -2.05 5.18 9.40
C LYS A 143 -2.10 4.13 8.31
N GLU A 144 -2.18 2.85 8.65
CA GLU A 144 -2.04 1.76 7.70
C GLU A 144 -3.13 1.78 6.62
N VAL A 145 -4.37 2.06 7.02
CA VAL A 145 -5.50 2.14 6.07
C VAL A 145 -5.45 3.46 5.28
N THR A 146 -4.99 4.54 5.91
CA THR A 146 -4.84 5.85 5.27
C THR A 146 -3.76 5.81 4.19
N GLU A 147 -2.62 5.18 4.46
CA GLU A 147 -1.52 5.04 3.48
C GLU A 147 -1.98 4.25 2.26
N LYS A 148 -2.75 3.18 2.46
CA LYS A 148 -3.32 2.36 1.38
C LYS A 148 -4.30 3.14 0.51
N ILE A 149 -5.29 3.79 1.12
CA ILE A 149 -6.33 4.49 0.34
C ILE A 149 -5.79 5.74 -0.36
N ALA A 150 -4.86 6.45 0.27
CA ALA A 150 -4.22 7.64 -0.30
C ALA A 150 -3.06 7.32 -1.23
N ARG A 151 -2.60 6.06 -1.26
CA ARG A 151 -1.37 5.61 -1.93
C ARG A 151 -0.22 6.57 -1.63
N LEU A 152 0.02 6.80 -0.34
CA LEU A 152 0.96 7.77 0.18
C LEU A 152 1.43 7.33 1.56
N THR A 153 2.73 7.14 1.75
CA THR A 153 3.32 6.82 3.04
C THR A 153 3.39 8.05 3.95
N LEU A 154 3.51 7.86 5.26
CA LEU A 154 3.74 8.94 6.23
C LEU A 154 5.02 9.74 5.91
N ALA A 155 6.06 9.08 5.39
CA ALA A 155 7.30 9.75 5.02
C ALA A 155 7.08 10.70 3.82
N GLU A 156 6.39 10.23 2.79
CA GLU A 156 6.03 11.06 1.63
C GLU A 156 5.06 12.18 2.02
N ALA A 157 4.10 11.90 2.91
CA ALA A 157 3.18 12.90 3.44
C ALA A 157 3.92 14.05 4.15
N LYS A 158 4.94 13.74 4.96
CA LYS A 158 5.79 14.75 5.61
C LYS A 158 6.51 15.64 4.61
N LEU A 159 6.98 15.07 3.49
CA LEU A 159 7.64 15.84 2.43
C LEU A 159 6.63 16.70 1.65
N LEU A 160 5.41 16.20 1.46
CA LEU A 160 4.33 16.87 0.75
C LEU A 160 3.71 18.01 1.57
N GLY A 161 3.71 17.89 2.90
CA GLY A 161 3.11 18.85 3.82
C GLY A 161 1.62 18.58 4.09
N GLU A 162 1.09 19.22 5.13
CA GLU A 162 -0.25 18.96 5.66
C GLU A 162 -1.36 19.25 4.65
N ALA A 163 -1.34 20.43 4.01
CA ALA A 163 -2.38 20.86 3.09
C ALA A 163 -2.50 19.97 1.85
N ALA A 164 -1.38 19.71 1.18
CA ALA A 164 -1.37 18.87 -0.01
C ALA A 164 -1.63 17.38 0.30
N THR A 165 -1.24 16.92 1.50
CA THR A 165 -1.63 15.58 1.98
C THR A 165 -3.16 15.49 2.17
N LEU A 166 -3.76 16.50 2.80
CA LEU A 166 -5.21 16.55 3.01
C LEU A 166 -5.98 16.58 1.69
N GLU A 167 -5.54 17.38 0.73
CA GLU A 167 -6.13 17.46 -0.61
C GLU A 167 -6.06 16.11 -1.34
N ARG A 168 -4.89 15.46 -1.34
CA ARG A 168 -4.70 14.14 -1.95
C ARG A 168 -5.64 13.10 -1.36
N ILE A 169 -5.76 13.07 -0.03
CA ILE A 169 -6.71 12.18 0.66
C ILE A 169 -8.13 12.52 0.24
N GLY A 170 -8.48 13.81 0.20
CA GLY A 170 -9.79 14.28 -0.27
C GLY A 170 -10.15 13.72 -1.64
N HIS A 171 -9.27 13.84 -2.63
CA HIS A 171 -9.47 13.26 -3.97
C HIS A 171 -9.59 11.73 -3.97
N ALA A 172 -8.96 11.06 -3.02
CA ALA A 172 -9.04 9.61 -2.90
C ALA A 172 -10.41 9.15 -2.36
N VAL A 173 -11.04 9.91 -1.44
CA VAL A 173 -12.19 9.40 -0.66
C VAL A 173 -13.49 10.21 -0.76
N LEU A 174 -13.45 11.53 -0.93
CA LEU A 174 -14.65 12.35 -0.85
C LEU A 174 -15.59 12.11 -2.04
N GLY A 175 -16.89 12.01 -1.76
CA GLY A 175 -17.95 11.83 -2.76
C GLY A 175 -17.96 10.45 -3.42
N LYS A 176 -17.17 9.51 -2.92
CA LYS A 176 -17.06 8.15 -3.46
C LYS A 176 -17.73 7.15 -2.54
N ARG A 177 -18.20 6.05 -3.15
CA ARG A 177 -18.84 4.96 -2.44
C ARG A 177 -17.83 3.86 -2.11
N PHE A 178 -17.94 3.36 -0.88
CA PHE A 178 -17.06 2.33 -0.36
C PHE A 178 -17.83 1.26 0.38
N GLU A 179 -17.33 0.05 0.27
CA GLU A 179 -17.51 -1.01 1.24
C GLU A 179 -16.40 -0.90 2.29
N ILE A 180 -16.77 -0.77 3.55
CA ILE A 180 -15.84 -0.66 4.67
C ILE A 180 -16.04 -1.82 5.64
N GLY A 181 -14.94 -2.35 6.16
CA GLY A 181 -14.91 -3.39 7.16
C GLY A 181 -14.17 -2.91 8.41
N GLY A 182 -14.69 -3.24 9.60
CA GLY A 182 -14.07 -2.80 10.85
C GLY A 182 -14.92 -3.01 12.10
N ASP A 183 -14.67 -2.17 13.11
CA ASP A 183 -15.32 -2.24 14.41
C ASP A 183 -16.13 -0.96 14.70
N LYS A 184 -17.43 -1.12 15.00
CA LYS A 184 -18.23 -0.05 15.61
C LYS A 184 -17.81 0.12 17.07
N LEU A 185 -17.44 1.34 17.46
CA LEU A 185 -17.06 1.65 18.83
C LEU A 185 -18.31 1.73 19.73
N LYS A 186 -18.16 1.37 21.01
CA LYS A 186 -19.28 1.30 21.97
C LYS A 186 -19.94 2.66 22.25
N SER A 187 -19.25 3.76 21.98
CA SER A 187 -19.71 5.12 22.27
C SER A 187 -19.95 5.89 20.98
N GLY A 188 -21.22 6.02 20.59
CA GLY A 188 -21.67 6.78 19.41
C GLY A 188 -21.56 6.03 18.09
N ASN A 189 -21.61 6.78 16.98
CA ASN A 189 -21.55 6.22 15.62
C ASN A 189 -20.13 6.20 15.06
N ASN A 190 -19.11 6.07 15.92
CA ASN A 190 -17.73 5.96 15.48
C ASN A 190 -17.45 4.55 14.97
N PHE A 191 -16.78 4.45 13.82
CA PHE A 191 -16.41 3.19 13.19
C PHE A 191 -14.92 3.19 12.87
N LEU A 192 -14.17 2.28 13.49
CA LEU A 192 -12.76 2.09 13.21
C LEU A 192 -12.62 1.22 11.96
N VAL A 193 -12.17 1.83 10.86
CA VAL A 193 -12.00 1.15 9.58
C VAL A 193 -10.71 0.34 9.60
N LYS A 194 -10.82 -0.94 9.23
CA LYS A 194 -9.68 -1.86 9.07
C LYS A 194 -9.47 -2.26 7.61
N ALA A 195 -10.53 -2.23 6.80
CA ALA A 195 -10.44 -2.36 5.35
C ALA A 195 -11.45 -1.47 4.66
N ILE A 196 -11.11 -1.10 3.43
CA ILE A 196 -11.91 -0.24 2.56
C ILE A 196 -11.75 -0.70 1.12
N ARG A 197 -12.85 -0.73 0.38
CA ARG A 197 -12.89 -1.04 -1.04
C ARG A 197 -13.86 -0.10 -1.74
N GLU A 198 -13.41 0.57 -2.80
CA GLU A 198 -14.27 1.41 -3.62
C GLU A 198 -15.29 0.54 -4.36
N VAL A 199 -16.56 0.93 -4.31
CA VAL A 199 -17.65 0.29 -5.05
C VAL A 199 -18.15 1.25 -6.12
N LYS A 200 -18.35 0.74 -7.33
CA LYS A 200 -18.89 1.49 -8.47
C LYS A 200 -20.42 1.61 -8.39
#